data_AF-A0A081A5J3-F1
#
_entry.id   AF-A0A081A5J3-F1
#
_cell.length_a   1.000
_cell.length_b   1.000
_cell.length_c   1.000
_cell.angle_alpha   90.00
_cell.angle_beta   90.00
_cell.angle_gamma   90.00
#
_symmetry.space_group_name_H-M   'P 1'
#
loop_
_entity.id
_entity.type
_entity.pdbx_description
1 polymer ?
#
loop_
_entity_poly.entity_id
_entity_poly.type
_entity_poly.pdbx_seq_one_letter_code
_entity_poly.pdbx_strand_id
1 'polypeptide(L)'
;MMKTQGLEKMATEAGLLKNGALVESQVPATPSAATTPASSGSGRKTTSVASTLASPSFTSPSPGKKRKYLKINKGLRHFSMKVCQKVEEKHVTSYNEVADELVREFVTMRPNDAVYDEKNIRRRVYDALNVLMAMDIISKERKEIRWKGLPSNLQHDTEMLLAERNERMKSVEQKKQHLQDLLVQQVAMKNLLKRNADRKRKESENPTSATIVRDEGRVFLPFIAVNTSKDTVIQCEMSEDRQDIFFNFSAPFEIHDDADILQKLNLHKAPYAELKQMVPDKLLSYLPAECEMKSEE
;
A
#
# COMPACT_ATOMS: atom_id res chain seq x y z
N MET A 1 -29.63 -11.17 -14.17
CA MET A 1 -28.71 -10.38 -15.01
C MET A 1 -28.53 -9.01 -14.37
N MET A 2 -27.32 -8.46 -14.43
CA MET A 2 -26.79 -7.27 -13.72
C MET A 2 -26.03 -7.56 -12.42
N LYS A 3 -24.80 -7.00 -12.36
CA LYS A 3 -23.78 -7.01 -11.28
C LYS A 3 -22.59 -7.98 -11.40
N THR A 4 -21.94 -8.04 -12.57
CA THR A 4 -20.57 -8.60 -12.72
C THR A 4 -19.55 -7.62 -13.29
N GLN A 5 -19.94 -6.41 -13.70
CA GLN A 5 -19.08 -5.48 -14.45
C GLN A 5 -18.07 -4.68 -13.59
N GLY A 6 -18.11 -4.80 -12.26
CA GLY A 6 -17.25 -4.01 -11.37
C GLY A 6 -15.87 -4.61 -11.09
N LEU A 7 -15.76 -5.94 -11.04
CA LEU A 7 -14.51 -6.60 -10.65
C LEU A 7 -13.50 -6.72 -11.81
N GLU A 8 -13.96 -6.83 -13.06
CA GLU A 8 -13.05 -6.93 -14.22
C GLU A 8 -12.24 -5.66 -14.47
N LYS A 9 -12.84 -4.48 -14.21
CA LYS A 9 -12.16 -3.20 -14.41
C LYS A 9 -10.98 -3.03 -13.46
N MET A 10 -11.17 -3.36 -12.18
CA MET A 10 -10.09 -3.28 -11.18
C MET A 10 -8.96 -4.28 -11.44
N ALA A 11 -9.29 -5.48 -11.93
CA ALA A 11 -8.28 -6.50 -12.20
C ALA A 11 -7.46 -6.23 -13.50
N THR A 12 -8.01 -5.45 -14.43
CA THR A 12 -7.29 -4.95 -15.62
C THR A 12 -6.36 -3.79 -15.27
N GLU A 13 -6.79 -2.91 -14.35
CA GLU A 13 -6.03 -1.73 -13.92
C GLU A 13 -4.81 -2.10 -13.05
N ALA A 14 -4.89 -3.22 -12.31
CA ALA A 14 -3.78 -3.78 -11.54
C ALA A 14 -2.80 -4.66 -12.36
N GLY A 15 -2.96 -4.74 -13.69
CA GLY A 15 -2.04 -5.48 -14.57
C GLY A 15 -2.13 -7.00 -14.51
N LEU A 16 -3.14 -7.56 -13.84
CA LEU A 16 -3.33 -9.00 -13.64
C LEU A 16 -4.10 -9.69 -14.79
N LEU A 17 -4.76 -8.92 -15.66
CA LEU A 17 -5.46 -9.44 -16.84
C LEU A 17 -5.15 -8.63 -18.10
N LYS A 18 -4.95 -9.33 -19.22
CA LYS A 18 -4.93 -8.75 -20.57
C LYS A 18 -5.85 -9.58 -21.47
N ASN A 19 -6.85 -8.94 -22.08
CA ASN A 19 -7.82 -9.56 -22.99
C ASN A 19 -8.55 -10.81 -22.43
N GLY A 20 -8.94 -10.78 -21.15
CA GLY A 20 -9.75 -11.83 -20.54
C GLY A 20 -9.00 -13.11 -20.15
N ALA A 21 -7.66 -13.11 -20.21
CA ALA A 21 -6.81 -14.19 -19.72
C ALA A 21 -5.83 -13.69 -18.64
N LEU A 22 -5.53 -14.54 -17.65
CA LEU A 22 -4.53 -14.30 -16.60
C LEU A 22 -3.13 -14.34 -17.21
N VAL A 23 -2.30 -13.35 -16.88
CA VAL A 23 -0.91 -13.27 -17.34
C VAL A 23 0.00 -13.96 -16.33
N GLU A 24 0.69 -15.02 -16.75
CA GLU A 24 1.72 -15.70 -15.96
C GLU A 24 3.06 -14.95 -16.10
N SER A 25 3.63 -14.50 -14.98
CA SER A 25 4.90 -13.74 -14.97
C SER A 25 6.07 -14.71 -15.10
N GLN A 26 6.74 -14.70 -16.27
CA GLN A 26 8.03 -15.37 -16.46
C GLN A 26 9.16 -14.50 -15.90
N VAL A 27 9.88 -15.03 -14.92
CA VAL A 27 11.18 -14.51 -14.45
C VAL A 27 12.27 -14.93 -15.45
N PRO A 28 13.19 -14.04 -15.88
CA PRO A 28 14.26 -14.41 -16.80
C PRO A 28 15.40 -15.14 -16.07
N ALA A 29 15.79 -16.29 -16.61
CA ALA A 29 17.00 -17.02 -16.24
C ALA A 29 18.15 -16.70 -17.21
N THR A 30 19.36 -16.49 -16.68
CA THR A 30 20.62 -16.36 -17.43
C THR A 30 21.41 -17.68 -17.46
N PRO A 31 22.31 -17.91 -18.45
CA PRO A 31 22.83 -19.25 -18.74
C PRO A 31 24.28 -19.54 -18.28
N SER A 32 24.45 -20.76 -17.74
CA SER A 32 25.44 -21.82 -18.04
C SER A 32 26.97 -21.71 -17.75
N ALA A 33 27.47 -22.77 -17.08
CA ALA A 33 28.69 -23.61 -17.34
C ALA A 33 29.42 -23.96 -16.02
N ALA A 34 30.07 -25.12 -15.76
CA ALA A 34 30.07 -26.49 -16.28
C ALA A 34 30.95 -27.37 -15.32
N THR A 35 30.73 -28.70 -15.33
CA THR A 35 31.69 -29.80 -15.03
C THR A 35 31.79 -30.40 -13.59
N THR A 36 31.90 -31.73 -13.59
CA THR A 36 31.74 -32.84 -12.61
C THR A 36 33.03 -33.20 -11.82
N PRO A 37 33.22 -34.33 -11.05
CA PRO A 37 32.37 -35.49 -10.70
C PRO A 37 32.40 -36.06 -9.23
N ALA A 38 31.38 -36.89 -8.93
CA ALA A 38 31.28 -38.16 -8.14
C ALA A 38 31.95 -38.40 -6.75
N SER A 39 31.17 -38.89 -5.75
CA SER A 39 31.26 -40.26 -5.15
C SER A 39 30.48 -40.44 -3.82
N SER A 40 29.63 -41.51 -3.77
CA SER A 40 29.18 -42.38 -2.63
C SER A 40 28.69 -41.80 -1.29
N GLY A 41 27.61 -42.25 -0.62
CA GLY A 41 26.66 -43.37 -0.80
C GLY A 41 25.78 -43.58 0.47
N SER A 42 24.67 -44.32 0.30
CA SER A 42 23.76 -44.93 1.33
C SER A 42 22.82 -43.99 2.10
N GLY A 43 21.50 -44.20 2.25
CA GLY A 43 20.57 -45.24 1.86
C GLY A 43 19.21 -45.03 2.58
N ARG A 44 18.13 -45.60 2.02
CA ARG A 44 16.83 -45.99 2.65
C ARG A 44 15.55 -45.16 2.36
N LYS A 45 14.75 -45.75 1.44
CA LYS A 45 13.27 -45.91 1.32
C LYS A 45 12.36 -45.09 2.26
N THR A 46 11.30 -44.43 1.73
CA THR A 46 9.93 -44.99 1.52
C THR A 46 8.92 -43.98 0.92
N THR A 47 8.08 -44.51 0.02
CA THR A 47 6.66 -44.16 -0.29
C THR A 47 6.29 -42.79 -0.89
N SER A 48 6.11 -42.81 -2.21
CA SER A 48 5.42 -41.83 -3.05
C SER A 48 3.89 -41.97 -2.95
N VAL A 49 3.18 -40.85 -2.76
CA VAL A 49 1.73 -40.74 -3.04
C VAL A 49 1.54 -39.66 -4.08
N ALA A 50 1.16 -40.06 -5.29
CA ALA A 50 0.90 -39.16 -6.42
C ALA A 50 -0.48 -38.50 -6.26
N SER A 51 -0.50 -37.17 -6.28
CA SER A 51 -1.69 -36.33 -6.32
C SER A 51 -2.06 -36.00 -7.76
N THR A 52 -3.06 -36.68 -8.31
CA THR A 52 -3.67 -36.33 -9.60
C THR A 52 -4.86 -35.41 -9.38
N LEU A 53 -4.79 -34.20 -9.94
CA LEU A 53 -5.92 -33.29 -10.11
C LEU A 53 -6.88 -33.86 -11.17
N ALA A 54 -8.16 -33.98 -10.83
CA ALA A 54 -9.23 -34.24 -11.78
C ALA A 54 -10.32 -33.16 -11.67
N SER A 55 -10.57 -32.50 -12.80
CA SER A 55 -11.62 -31.51 -13.05
C SER A 55 -13.03 -32.08 -12.87
N PRO A 56 -14.04 -31.30 -12.44
CA PRO A 56 -15.39 -31.80 -12.27
C PRO A 56 -16.13 -31.76 -13.62
N SER A 57 -16.31 -32.94 -14.23
CA SER A 57 -17.27 -33.14 -15.31
C SER A 57 -18.69 -33.22 -14.75
N PHE A 58 -19.63 -32.55 -15.44
CA PHE A 58 -21.06 -32.59 -15.16
C PHE A 58 -21.58 -34.03 -15.34
N THR A 59 -22.02 -34.65 -14.25
CA THR A 59 -22.81 -35.88 -14.30
C THR A 59 -23.91 -35.84 -13.26
N SER A 60 -25.12 -36.17 -13.70
CA SER A 60 -26.39 -36.06 -13.00
C SER A 60 -26.37 -36.63 -11.57
N PRO A 61 -27.09 -36.00 -10.60
CA PRO A 61 -26.89 -36.30 -9.19
C PRO A 61 -27.55 -37.62 -8.79
N SER A 62 -26.74 -38.49 -8.17
CA SER A 62 -27.21 -39.69 -7.47
C SER A 62 -28.01 -39.34 -6.20
N PRO A 63 -28.94 -40.22 -5.74
CA PRO A 63 -29.95 -39.89 -4.73
C PRO A 63 -29.40 -39.54 -3.34
N GLY A 64 -28.10 -39.79 -3.10
CA GLY A 64 -27.44 -39.61 -1.80
C GLY A 64 -26.98 -38.18 -1.46
N LYS A 65 -26.81 -37.28 -2.46
CA LYS A 65 -26.26 -35.93 -2.21
C LYS A 65 -27.30 -34.90 -1.74
N LYS A 66 -28.59 -35.09 -2.01
CA LYS A 66 -29.66 -34.20 -1.49
C LYS A 66 -29.77 -34.20 0.04
N ARG A 67 -29.39 -35.31 0.70
CA ARG A 67 -29.41 -35.41 2.17
C ARG A 67 -28.37 -34.55 2.89
N LYS A 68 -27.24 -34.18 2.25
CA LYS A 68 -26.18 -33.39 2.93
C LYS A 68 -26.50 -31.89 2.97
N TYR A 69 -27.08 -31.32 1.91
CA TYR A 69 -27.47 -29.92 1.87
C TYR A 69 -28.69 -29.62 2.78
N LEU A 70 -29.66 -30.55 2.87
CA LEU A 70 -30.79 -30.42 3.78
C LEU A 70 -30.41 -30.45 5.27
N LYS A 71 -29.26 -31.05 5.63
CA LYS A 71 -28.77 -31.16 7.02
C LYS A 71 -28.06 -29.89 7.51
N ILE A 72 -27.46 -29.10 6.61
CA ILE A 72 -26.80 -27.83 6.96
C ILE A 72 -27.82 -26.84 7.56
N ASN A 73 -29.07 -26.92 7.13
CA ASN A 73 -30.16 -26.04 7.61
C ASN A 73 -30.84 -26.52 8.90
N LYS A 74 -30.26 -27.48 9.64
CA LYS A 74 -30.83 -28.01 10.91
C LYS A 74 -29.85 -27.99 12.10
N GLY A 75 -28.64 -27.44 11.93
CA GLY A 75 -27.63 -27.39 12.99
C GLY A 75 -27.78 -26.18 13.91
N LEU A 76 -27.12 -26.21 15.09
CA LEU A 76 -27.12 -25.08 16.03
C LEU A 76 -26.66 -23.78 15.37
N ARG A 77 -25.64 -23.82 14.49
CA ARG A 77 -25.19 -22.64 13.72
C ARG A 77 -26.32 -21.98 12.93
N HIS A 78 -27.21 -22.76 12.34
CA HIS A 78 -28.35 -22.23 11.57
C HIS A 78 -29.39 -21.61 12.50
N PHE A 79 -29.72 -22.28 13.61
CA PHE A 79 -30.63 -21.73 14.61
C PHE A 79 -30.08 -20.49 15.29
N SER A 80 -28.80 -20.45 15.66
CA SER A 80 -28.14 -19.28 16.22
C SER A 80 -28.17 -18.10 15.26
N MET A 81 -27.90 -18.32 13.98
CA MET A 81 -28.00 -17.27 12.95
C MET A 81 -29.43 -16.74 12.83
N LYS A 82 -30.43 -17.63 12.79
CA LYS A 82 -31.85 -17.24 12.68
C LYS A 82 -32.40 -16.55 13.93
N VAL A 83 -32.00 -17.00 15.12
CA VAL A 83 -32.32 -16.35 16.40
C VAL A 83 -31.71 -14.95 16.45
N CYS A 84 -30.43 -14.81 16.05
CA CYS A 84 -29.76 -13.51 16.00
C CYS A 84 -30.49 -12.53 15.07
N GLN A 85 -30.78 -12.95 13.82
CA GLN A 85 -31.54 -12.14 12.85
C GLN A 85 -32.91 -11.73 13.39
N LYS A 86 -33.63 -12.64 14.05
CA LYS A 86 -34.98 -12.35 14.52
C LYS A 86 -35.00 -11.36 15.69
N VAL A 87 -34.03 -11.45 16.59
CA VAL A 87 -33.89 -10.49 17.69
C VAL A 87 -33.41 -9.12 17.16
N GLU A 88 -32.53 -9.10 16.17
CA GLU A 88 -32.08 -7.89 15.47
C GLU A 88 -33.23 -7.18 14.74
N GLU A 89 -34.03 -7.91 13.95
CA GLU A 89 -35.19 -7.34 13.22
C GLU A 89 -36.22 -6.72 14.17
N LYS A 90 -36.59 -7.43 15.24
CA LYS A 90 -37.63 -6.99 16.17
C LYS A 90 -37.16 -5.94 17.18
N HIS A 91 -35.86 -5.86 17.43
CA HIS A 91 -35.21 -5.05 18.48
C HIS A 91 -35.62 -5.38 19.93
N VAL A 92 -36.91 -5.64 20.19
CA VAL A 92 -37.47 -6.10 21.46
C VAL A 92 -38.39 -7.28 21.18
N THR A 93 -38.17 -8.40 21.85
CA THR A 93 -38.94 -9.64 21.62
C THR A 93 -38.96 -10.51 22.89
N SER A 94 -39.56 -11.71 22.82
CA SER A 94 -39.56 -12.69 23.89
C SER A 94 -39.15 -14.06 23.40
N TYR A 95 -38.74 -14.94 24.34
CA TYR A 95 -38.37 -16.31 24.00
C TYR A 95 -39.47 -17.05 23.22
N ASN A 96 -40.73 -16.95 23.67
CA ASN A 96 -41.84 -17.66 23.03
C ASN A 96 -42.09 -17.11 21.62
N GLU A 97 -42.03 -15.80 21.46
CA GLU A 97 -42.22 -15.16 20.15
C GLU A 97 -41.14 -15.60 19.14
N VAL A 98 -39.86 -15.57 19.54
CA VAL A 98 -38.76 -16.04 18.68
C VAL A 98 -38.90 -17.54 18.39
N ALA A 99 -39.23 -18.36 19.40
CA ALA A 99 -39.36 -19.81 19.21
C ALA A 99 -40.54 -20.16 18.30
N ASP A 100 -41.71 -19.57 18.51
CA ASP A 100 -42.92 -19.88 17.76
C ASP A 100 -42.85 -19.39 16.30
N GLU A 101 -42.15 -18.27 16.04
CA GLU A 101 -41.87 -17.82 14.68
C GLU A 101 -40.92 -18.75 13.93
N LEU A 102 -39.85 -19.21 14.58
CA LEU A 102 -38.92 -20.15 13.97
C LEU A 102 -39.57 -21.53 13.75
N VAL A 103 -40.44 -21.97 14.65
CA VAL A 103 -41.23 -23.19 14.44
C VAL A 103 -42.17 -23.02 13.26
N ARG A 104 -42.90 -21.89 13.18
CA ARG A 104 -43.80 -21.59 12.06
C ARG A 104 -43.06 -21.59 10.72
N GLU A 105 -41.95 -20.87 10.61
CA GLU A 105 -41.15 -20.80 9.37
C GLU A 105 -40.68 -22.18 8.88
N PHE A 106 -40.27 -23.06 9.79
CA PHE A 106 -39.76 -24.39 9.43
C PHE A 106 -40.87 -25.41 9.15
N VAL A 107 -41.99 -25.33 9.85
CA VAL A 107 -43.18 -26.18 9.61
C VAL A 107 -43.82 -25.84 8.27
N THR A 108 -43.94 -24.55 7.92
CA THR A 108 -44.46 -24.13 6.60
C THR A 108 -43.56 -24.59 5.44
N MET A 109 -42.24 -24.67 5.66
CA MET A 109 -41.32 -25.20 4.66
C MET A 109 -41.34 -26.73 4.53
N ARG A 110 -41.69 -27.48 5.60
CA ARG A 110 -41.71 -28.96 5.61
C ARG A 110 -42.77 -29.52 6.59
N PRO A 111 -43.98 -29.85 6.12
CA PRO A 111 -45.07 -30.29 6.99
C PRO A 111 -44.91 -31.71 7.58
N ASN A 112 -44.03 -32.56 7.01
CA ASN A 112 -43.96 -33.98 7.39
C ASN A 112 -43.19 -34.30 8.69
N ASP A 113 -42.39 -33.37 9.24
CA ASP A 113 -41.55 -33.56 10.46
C ASP A 113 -41.93 -32.62 11.63
N ALA A 114 -43.11 -31.97 11.54
CA ALA A 114 -43.47 -30.77 12.32
C ALA A 114 -43.37 -30.93 13.86
N VAL A 115 -43.78 -32.07 14.41
CA VAL A 115 -43.87 -32.28 15.86
C VAL A 115 -42.48 -32.50 16.49
N TYR A 116 -41.55 -33.13 15.76
CA TYR A 116 -40.20 -33.39 16.26
C TYR A 116 -39.30 -32.15 16.13
N ASP A 117 -39.51 -31.35 15.09
CA ASP A 117 -38.76 -30.12 14.87
C ASP A 117 -39.12 -29.06 15.94
N GLU A 118 -40.35 -28.99 16.45
CA GLU A 118 -40.74 -27.99 17.48
C GLU A 118 -39.93 -28.08 18.79
N LYS A 119 -39.88 -29.26 19.41
CA LYS A 119 -39.14 -29.47 20.67
C LYS A 119 -37.64 -29.23 20.48
N ASN A 120 -37.11 -29.61 19.31
CA ASN A 120 -35.71 -29.42 18.98
C ASN A 120 -35.38 -27.93 18.79
N ILE A 121 -36.18 -27.21 18.02
CA ILE A 121 -36.03 -25.77 17.77
C ILE A 121 -36.06 -25.02 19.10
N ARG A 122 -37.06 -25.26 19.95
CA ARG A 122 -37.17 -24.65 21.28
C ARG A 122 -35.90 -24.83 22.11
N ARG A 123 -35.36 -26.06 22.17
CA ARG A 123 -34.11 -26.33 22.89
C ARG A 123 -32.93 -25.55 22.32
N ARG A 124 -32.81 -25.45 20.99
CA ARG A 124 -31.73 -24.74 20.28
C ARG A 124 -31.84 -23.22 20.41
N VAL A 125 -33.05 -22.67 20.48
CA VAL A 125 -33.27 -21.23 20.73
C VAL A 125 -32.70 -20.83 22.08
N TYR A 126 -32.89 -21.64 23.13
CA TYR A 126 -32.25 -21.39 24.43
C TYR A 126 -30.71 -21.42 24.35
N ASP A 127 -30.13 -22.39 23.64
CA ASP A 127 -28.67 -22.46 23.46
C ASP A 127 -28.14 -21.19 22.77
N ALA A 128 -28.82 -20.73 21.72
CA ALA A 128 -28.44 -19.52 21.00
C ALA A 128 -28.58 -18.25 21.84
N LEU A 129 -29.72 -18.06 22.52
CA LEU A 129 -29.96 -16.88 23.34
C LEU A 129 -28.97 -16.79 24.51
N ASN A 130 -28.61 -17.90 25.14
CA ASN A 130 -27.65 -17.91 26.25
C ASN A 130 -26.25 -17.47 25.80
N VAL A 131 -25.81 -17.91 24.63
CA VAL A 131 -24.52 -17.50 24.05
C VAL A 131 -24.57 -16.04 23.61
N LEU A 132 -25.65 -15.61 22.93
CA LEU A 132 -25.81 -14.21 22.51
C LEU A 132 -25.85 -13.24 23.71
N MET A 133 -26.47 -13.66 24.81
CA MET A 133 -26.48 -12.90 26.06
C MET A 133 -25.09 -12.86 26.72
N ALA A 134 -24.35 -13.97 26.70
CA ALA A 134 -22.98 -14.03 27.24
C ALA A 134 -21.98 -13.19 26.42
N MET A 135 -22.22 -13.03 25.12
CA MET A 135 -21.44 -12.16 24.21
C MET A 135 -21.88 -10.69 24.24
N ASP A 136 -22.79 -10.33 25.15
CA ASP A 136 -23.44 -9.01 25.28
C ASP A 136 -24.13 -8.50 24.00
N ILE A 137 -24.51 -9.40 23.09
CA ILE A 137 -25.21 -9.06 21.84
C ILE A 137 -26.69 -8.76 22.10
N ILE A 138 -27.25 -9.39 23.12
CA ILE A 138 -28.63 -9.21 23.56
C ILE A 138 -28.68 -9.08 25.07
N SER A 139 -29.73 -8.43 25.60
CA SER A 139 -30.05 -8.43 27.03
C SER A 139 -31.38 -9.13 27.28
N LYS A 140 -31.49 -9.80 28.43
CA LYS A 140 -32.72 -10.46 28.86
C LYS A 140 -33.17 -9.93 30.21
N GLU A 141 -34.28 -9.21 30.23
CA GLU A 141 -34.94 -8.76 31.45
C GLU A 141 -36.23 -9.54 31.64
N ARG A 142 -36.24 -10.46 32.61
CA ARG A 142 -37.37 -11.38 32.85
C ARG A 142 -37.76 -12.15 31.57
N LYS A 143 -38.87 -11.78 30.93
CA LYS A 143 -39.41 -12.38 29.69
C LYS A 143 -39.05 -11.58 28.43
N GLU A 144 -38.55 -10.37 28.58
CA GLU A 144 -38.20 -9.47 27.49
C GLU A 144 -36.74 -9.67 27.09
N ILE A 145 -36.49 -9.69 25.79
CA ILE A 145 -35.18 -9.82 25.16
C ILE A 145 -34.98 -8.59 24.27
N ARG A 146 -33.92 -7.81 24.52
CA ARG A 146 -33.60 -6.61 23.75
C ARG A 146 -32.29 -6.79 22.99
N TRP A 147 -32.29 -6.41 21.71
CA TRP A 147 -31.10 -6.35 20.88
C TRP A 147 -30.17 -5.23 21.38
N LYS A 148 -28.91 -5.58 21.67
CA LYS A 148 -27.87 -4.60 22.01
C LYS A 148 -26.97 -4.28 20.82
N GLY A 149 -26.83 -5.21 19.87
CA GLY A 149 -25.93 -5.09 18.72
C GLY A 149 -24.77 -6.06 18.82
N LEU A 150 -24.10 -6.33 17.69
CA LEU A 150 -22.86 -7.11 17.73
C LEU A 150 -21.79 -6.31 18.49
N PRO A 151 -20.94 -6.94 19.34
CA PRO A 151 -19.82 -6.29 19.99
C PRO A 151 -18.97 -5.70 18.89
N SER A 152 -19.11 -4.40 18.72
CA SER A 152 -18.52 -3.68 17.63
C SER A 152 -17.14 -3.29 18.12
N ASN A 153 -16.13 -3.75 17.42
CA ASN A 153 -14.78 -3.20 17.50
C ASN A 153 -14.74 -1.73 17.02
N LEU A 154 -15.85 -0.99 17.04
CA LEU A 154 -15.97 0.37 16.52
C LEU A 154 -14.90 1.28 17.09
N GLN A 155 -14.61 1.18 18.39
CA GLN A 155 -13.52 1.95 19.01
C GLN A 155 -12.15 1.58 18.41
N HIS A 156 -11.83 0.29 18.34
CA HIS A 156 -10.60 -0.19 17.74
C HIS A 156 -10.49 0.16 16.24
N ASP A 157 -11.57 -0.01 15.48
CA ASP A 157 -11.67 0.32 14.06
C ASP A 157 -11.49 1.83 13.86
N THR A 158 -12.09 2.67 14.73
CA THR A 158 -11.89 4.12 14.69
C THR A 158 -10.45 4.52 15.03
N GLU A 159 -9.83 3.88 16.02
CA GLU A 159 -8.43 4.11 16.37
C GLU A 159 -7.49 3.74 15.22
N MET A 160 -7.73 2.59 14.58
CA MET A 160 -6.99 2.15 13.40
C MET A 160 -7.13 3.13 12.23
N LEU A 161 -8.36 3.57 11.93
CA LEU A 161 -8.61 4.55 10.86
C LEU A 161 -7.94 5.90 11.15
N LEU A 162 -7.93 6.34 12.42
CA LEU A 162 -7.24 7.56 12.83
C LEU A 162 -5.72 7.43 12.67
N ALA A 163 -5.15 6.28 13.04
CA ALA A 163 -3.73 5.99 12.85
C ALA A 163 -3.35 6.01 11.36
N GLU A 164 -4.12 5.34 10.52
CA GLU A 164 -3.90 5.32 9.06
C GLU A 164 -4.03 6.72 8.45
N ARG A 165 -5.03 7.50 8.87
CA ARG A 165 -5.20 8.90 8.45
C ARG A 165 -3.99 9.76 8.82
N ASN A 166 -3.43 9.58 10.01
CA ASN A 166 -2.24 10.30 10.45
C ASN A 166 -0.99 9.90 9.67
N GLU A 167 -0.82 8.61 9.37
CA GLU A 167 0.27 8.13 8.53
C GLU A 167 0.18 8.67 7.10
N ARG A 168 -1.03 8.63 6.50
CA ARG A 168 -1.29 9.21 5.18
C ARG A 168 -1.02 10.71 5.16
N MET A 169 -1.43 11.46 6.19
CA MET A 169 -1.11 12.89 6.30
C MET A 169 0.39 13.15 6.36
N LYS A 170 1.14 12.37 7.15
CA LYS A 170 2.60 12.47 7.21
C LYS A 170 3.25 12.19 5.86
N SER A 171 2.77 11.18 5.14
CA SER A 171 3.24 10.85 3.79
C SER A 171 2.96 11.98 2.79
N VAL A 172 1.77 12.60 2.86
CA VAL A 172 1.44 13.76 2.01
C VAL A 172 2.38 14.93 2.29
N GLU A 173 2.66 15.23 3.56
CA GLU A 173 3.58 16.31 3.91
C GLU A 173 5.01 16.05 3.40
N GLN A 174 5.52 14.83 3.57
CA GLN A 174 6.83 14.44 3.05
C GLN A 174 6.91 14.54 1.52
N LYS A 175 5.86 14.11 0.81
CA LYS A 175 5.80 14.22 -0.66
C LYS A 175 5.70 15.67 -1.12
N LYS A 176 5.01 16.52 -0.36
CA LYS A 176 4.91 17.96 -0.63
C LYS A 176 6.27 18.65 -0.44
N GLN A 177 6.99 18.33 0.63
CA GLN A 177 8.35 18.84 0.85
C GLN A 177 9.29 18.36 -0.27
N HIS A 178 9.26 17.08 -0.61
CA HIS A 178 10.09 16.56 -1.69
C HIS A 178 9.78 17.23 -3.05
N LEU A 179 8.50 17.49 -3.34
CA LEU A 179 8.10 18.24 -4.52
C LEU A 179 8.67 19.67 -4.50
N GLN A 180 8.64 20.34 -3.36
CA GLN A 180 9.23 21.66 -3.18
C GLN A 180 10.72 21.66 -3.48
N ASP A 181 11.46 20.68 -2.94
CA ASP A 181 12.90 20.54 -3.17
C ASP A 181 13.21 20.33 -4.67
N LEU A 182 12.41 19.50 -5.35
CA LEU A 182 12.53 19.28 -6.80
C LEU A 182 12.25 20.56 -7.62
N LEU A 183 11.27 21.36 -7.21
CA LEU A 183 10.95 22.63 -7.86
C LEU A 183 12.09 23.64 -7.68
N VAL A 184 12.65 23.74 -6.48
CA VAL A 184 13.84 24.56 -6.18
C VAL A 184 15.01 24.15 -7.07
N GLN A 185 15.28 22.85 -7.18
CA GLN A 185 16.34 22.30 -8.03
C GLN A 185 16.09 22.60 -9.52
N GLN A 186 14.85 22.45 -10.00
CA GLN A 186 14.46 22.78 -11.38
C GLN A 186 14.74 24.25 -11.70
N VAL A 187 14.35 25.16 -10.80
CA VAL A 187 14.60 26.61 -10.97
C VAL A 187 16.10 26.87 -10.99
N ALA A 188 16.84 26.33 -10.02
CA ALA A 188 18.28 26.48 -9.93
C ALA A 188 19.03 25.98 -11.18
N MET A 189 18.63 24.82 -11.70
CA MET A 189 19.22 24.23 -12.90
C MET A 189 18.97 25.08 -14.15
N LYS A 190 17.72 25.53 -14.36
CA LYS A 190 17.39 26.39 -15.50
C LYS A 190 18.12 27.74 -15.42
N ASN A 191 18.25 28.32 -14.22
CA ASN A 191 19.01 29.55 -14.02
C ASN A 191 20.52 29.35 -14.25
N LEU A 192 21.09 28.22 -13.82
CA LEU A 192 22.47 27.86 -14.12
C LEU A 192 22.71 27.78 -15.63
N LEU A 193 21.83 27.09 -16.35
CA LEU A 193 21.92 26.94 -17.81
C LEU A 193 21.83 28.29 -18.52
N LYS A 194 20.87 29.15 -18.13
CA LYS A 194 20.74 30.52 -18.65
C LYS A 194 22.02 31.33 -18.41
N ARG A 195 22.52 31.37 -17.17
CA ARG A 195 23.75 32.08 -16.78
C ARG A 195 24.97 31.59 -17.57
N ASN A 196 25.11 30.28 -17.74
CA ASN A 196 26.23 29.68 -18.47
C ASN A 196 26.15 29.96 -19.98
N ALA A 197 24.94 29.92 -20.56
CA ALA A 197 24.72 30.27 -21.96
C ALA A 197 25.07 31.74 -22.23
N ASP A 198 24.68 32.66 -21.34
CA ASP A 198 24.99 34.09 -21.46
C ASP A 198 26.49 34.35 -21.35
N ARG A 199 27.20 33.66 -20.44
CA ARG A 199 28.67 33.74 -20.35
C ARG A 199 29.33 33.24 -21.64
N LYS A 200 28.88 32.11 -22.18
CA LYS A 200 29.43 31.55 -23.43
C LYS A 200 29.21 32.49 -24.63
N ARG A 201 28.07 33.19 -24.70
CA ARG A 201 27.81 34.22 -25.72
C ARG A 201 28.80 35.39 -25.59
N LYS A 202 28.98 35.93 -24.39
CA LYS A 202 29.94 37.03 -24.13
C LYS A 202 31.39 36.65 -24.41
N GLU A 203 31.78 35.41 -24.11
CA GLU A 203 33.11 34.87 -24.43
C GLU A 203 33.34 34.76 -25.94
N SER A 204 32.30 34.47 -26.73
CA SER A 204 32.41 34.38 -28.19
C SER A 204 32.54 35.74 -28.89
N GLU A 205 32.10 36.82 -28.24
CA GLU A 205 32.18 38.18 -28.78
C GLU A 205 33.57 38.84 -28.53
N ASN A 206 34.36 38.35 -27.56
CA ASN A 206 35.71 38.86 -27.23
C ASN A 206 36.78 37.75 -27.30
N PRO A 207 37.29 37.41 -28.51
CA PRO A 207 38.18 36.27 -28.72
C PRO A 207 39.61 36.45 -28.16
N THR A 208 40.04 37.66 -27.80
CA THR A 208 41.39 37.94 -27.24
C THR A 208 41.58 37.41 -25.82
N SER A 209 40.51 37.07 -25.09
CA SER A 209 40.57 36.48 -23.74
C SER A 209 40.27 34.97 -23.72
N ALA A 210 39.85 34.40 -24.85
CA ALA A 210 39.29 33.04 -24.94
C ALA A 210 40.33 31.91 -24.97
N THR A 211 41.61 32.22 -25.24
CA THR A 211 42.64 31.17 -25.43
C THR A 211 43.34 30.77 -24.13
N ILE A 212 43.33 31.60 -23.07
CA ILE A 212 44.04 31.32 -21.80
C ILE A 212 43.13 30.63 -20.76
N VAL A 213 41.80 30.77 -20.84
CA VAL A 213 40.84 30.19 -19.87
C VAL A 213 40.16 28.92 -20.41
N ARG A 214 40.92 28.08 -21.10
CA ARG A 214 40.40 26.81 -21.62
C ARG A 214 40.46 25.76 -20.50
N ASP A 215 39.28 25.49 -19.94
CA ASP A 215 38.90 24.28 -19.18
C ASP A 215 39.42 24.05 -17.75
N GLU A 216 40.45 24.75 -17.28
CA GLU A 216 41.13 24.45 -15.99
C GLU A 216 40.34 24.79 -14.69
N GLY A 217 39.02 25.01 -14.75
CA GLY A 217 38.26 25.43 -13.56
C GLY A 217 36.74 25.19 -13.60
N ARG A 218 36.25 24.35 -14.51
CA ARG A 218 34.82 24.02 -14.59
C ARG A 218 34.55 22.71 -13.86
N VAL A 219 33.56 22.74 -12.97
CA VAL A 219 33.05 21.56 -12.28
C VAL A 219 31.68 21.24 -12.86
N PHE A 220 31.52 20.01 -13.36
CA PHE A 220 30.26 19.52 -13.92
C PHE A 220 29.40 18.85 -12.85
N LEU A 221 28.08 18.91 -13.00
CA LEU A 221 27.15 18.17 -12.16
C LEU A 221 27.06 16.70 -12.64
N PRO A 222 26.83 15.73 -11.74
CA PRO A 222 26.72 15.87 -10.29
C PRO A 222 28.09 15.94 -9.61
N PHE A 223 28.19 16.69 -8.51
CA PHE A 223 29.40 16.76 -7.70
C PHE A 223 29.06 16.98 -6.23
N ILE A 224 29.98 16.55 -5.35
CA ILE A 224 29.96 16.91 -3.93
C ILE A 224 31.14 17.84 -3.64
N ALA A 225 30.94 18.81 -2.76
CA ALA A 225 31.96 19.73 -2.32
C ALA A 225 32.19 19.55 -0.81
N VAL A 226 33.45 19.34 -0.42
CA VAL A 226 33.85 19.30 0.99
C VAL A 226 34.54 20.62 1.32
N ASN A 227 33.98 21.37 2.27
CA ASN A 227 34.55 22.62 2.75
C ASN A 227 35.29 22.37 4.08
N THR A 228 36.35 23.12 4.35
CA THR A 228 37.00 23.16 5.67
C THR A 228 37.79 24.46 5.81
N SER A 229 38.30 24.74 7.00
CA SER A 229 39.16 25.91 7.23
C SER A 229 40.43 25.86 6.36
N LYS A 230 40.95 27.04 5.99
CA LYS A 230 42.18 27.15 5.22
C LYS A 230 43.41 26.59 5.95
N ASP A 231 43.35 26.57 7.28
CA ASP A 231 44.43 26.07 8.15
C ASP A 231 44.31 24.57 8.44
N THR A 232 43.27 23.89 7.94
CA THR A 232 43.07 22.46 8.15
C THR A 232 44.11 21.65 7.36
N VAL A 233 44.88 20.84 8.07
CA VAL A 233 45.70 19.79 7.45
C VAL A 233 44.80 18.64 7.01
N ILE A 234 44.88 18.27 5.74
CA ILE A 234 44.12 17.19 5.11
C ILE A 234 45.10 16.10 4.66
N GLN A 235 44.94 14.88 5.16
CA GLN A 235 45.64 13.71 4.64
C GLN A 235 44.68 12.93 3.74
N CYS A 236 45.12 12.63 2.52
CA CYS A 236 44.32 11.91 1.52
C CYS A 236 45.04 10.61 1.19
N GLU A 237 44.35 9.49 1.39
CA GLU A 237 44.79 8.16 0.98
C GLU A 237 43.81 7.62 -0.06
N MET A 238 44.32 7.20 -1.20
CA MET A 238 43.51 6.71 -2.32
C MET A 238 43.93 5.27 -2.64
N SER A 239 42.95 4.39 -2.79
CA SER A 239 43.20 3.04 -3.28
C SER A 239 43.77 3.06 -4.70
N GLU A 240 44.52 2.04 -5.09
CA GLU A 240 45.14 1.97 -6.42
C GLU A 240 44.11 2.00 -7.56
N ASP A 241 42.93 1.42 -7.32
CA ASP A 241 41.80 1.38 -8.24
C ASP A 241 40.91 2.64 -8.21
N ARG A 242 41.23 3.60 -7.33
CA ARG A 242 40.54 4.89 -7.18
C ARG A 242 39.07 4.80 -6.78
N GLN A 243 38.62 3.65 -6.29
CA GLN A 243 37.25 3.46 -5.84
C GLN A 243 37.04 3.94 -4.41
N ASP A 244 38.08 3.79 -3.58
CA ASP A 244 38.05 4.19 -2.18
C ASP A 244 39.03 5.34 -1.94
N ILE A 245 38.50 6.42 -1.35
CA ILE A 245 39.27 7.62 -0.99
C ILE A 245 39.00 7.92 0.48
N PHE A 246 40.07 7.97 1.26
CA PHE A 246 40.04 8.29 2.68
C PHE A 246 40.60 9.69 2.90
N PHE A 247 39.82 10.54 3.56
CA PHE A 247 40.24 11.87 3.96
C PHE A 247 40.30 11.96 5.47
N ASN A 248 41.48 12.23 6.02
CA ASN A 248 41.67 12.57 7.44
C ASN A 248 41.86 14.07 7.58
N PHE A 249 40.90 14.72 8.22
CA PHE A 249 40.93 16.16 8.50
C PHE A 249 41.37 16.40 9.94
N SER A 250 42.30 17.32 10.13
CA SER A 250 42.73 17.76 11.47
C SER A 250 41.73 18.68 12.18
N ALA A 251 40.71 19.18 11.46
CA ALA A 251 39.66 20.05 11.96
C ALA A 251 38.31 19.70 11.31
N PRO A 252 37.17 20.20 11.83
CA PRO A 252 35.85 19.96 11.25
C PRO A 252 35.75 20.39 9.78
N PHE A 253 34.88 19.70 9.04
CA PHE A 253 34.58 19.96 7.63
C PHE A 253 33.06 19.87 7.41
N GLU A 254 32.55 20.51 6.36
CA GLU A 254 31.15 20.39 5.93
C GLU A 254 31.09 19.78 4.52
N ILE A 255 30.03 19.02 4.25
CA ILE A 255 29.76 18.45 2.93
C ILE A 255 28.54 19.13 2.34
N HIS A 256 28.67 19.61 1.11
CA HIS A 256 27.59 20.18 0.31
C HIS A 256 27.41 19.37 -0.96
N ASP A 257 26.16 19.07 -1.30
CA ASP A 257 25.82 18.52 -2.60
C ASP A 257 25.64 19.65 -3.63
N ASP A 258 25.57 19.31 -4.91
CA ASP A 258 25.42 20.26 -6.00
C ASP A 258 24.20 21.18 -5.80
N ALA A 259 23.07 20.66 -5.34
CA ALA A 259 21.84 21.40 -5.09
C ALA A 259 22.03 22.49 -4.02
N ASP A 260 22.72 22.18 -2.92
CA ASP A 260 23.02 23.14 -1.85
C ASP A 260 23.94 24.25 -2.37
N ILE A 261 24.98 23.89 -3.15
CA ILE A 261 25.85 24.89 -3.79
C ILE A 261 25.07 25.79 -4.75
N LEU A 262 24.16 25.25 -5.56
CA LEU A 262 23.31 26.06 -6.43
C LEU A 262 22.39 26.98 -5.63
N GLN A 263 21.89 26.53 -4.47
CA GLN A 263 21.11 27.38 -3.58
C GLN A 263 21.95 28.51 -2.98
N LYS A 264 23.15 28.23 -2.48
CA LYS A 264 24.11 29.22 -1.97
C LYS A 264 24.54 30.24 -3.03
N LEU A 265 24.57 29.85 -4.29
CA LEU A 265 24.78 30.74 -5.44
C LEU A 265 23.53 31.60 -5.79
N ASN A 266 22.46 31.52 -4.99
CA ASN A 266 21.16 32.17 -5.21
C ASN A 266 20.50 31.84 -6.55
N LEU A 267 20.84 30.70 -7.16
CA LEU A 267 20.26 30.31 -8.46
C LEU A 267 18.83 29.79 -8.34
N HIS A 268 18.38 29.44 -7.14
CA HIS A 268 17.00 29.05 -6.87
C HIS A 268 16.00 30.23 -6.85
N LYS A 269 16.50 31.47 -6.94
CA LYS A 269 15.69 32.69 -6.89
C LYS A 269 15.49 33.27 -8.28
N ALA A 270 14.26 33.67 -8.59
CA ALA A 270 13.94 34.38 -9.83
C ALA A 270 12.72 35.31 -9.64
N PRO A 271 12.53 36.33 -10.50
CA PRO A 271 11.29 37.09 -10.53
C PRO A 271 10.11 36.19 -10.89
N TYR A 272 8.91 36.46 -10.36
CA TYR A 272 7.71 35.65 -10.60
C TYR A 272 7.40 35.44 -12.10
N ALA A 273 7.66 36.45 -12.92
CA ALA A 273 7.50 36.35 -14.38
C ALA A 273 8.39 35.29 -15.03
N GLU A 274 9.61 35.11 -14.53
CA GLU A 274 10.53 34.06 -14.99
C GLU A 274 10.15 32.69 -14.41
N LEU A 275 9.75 32.65 -13.13
CA LEU A 275 9.31 31.40 -12.47
C LEU A 275 8.15 30.73 -13.22
N LYS A 276 7.19 31.50 -13.73
CA LYS A 276 6.08 31.01 -14.55
C LYS A 276 6.53 30.34 -15.86
N GLN A 277 7.68 30.72 -16.41
CA GLN A 277 8.25 30.07 -17.60
C GLN A 277 9.09 28.84 -17.24
N MET A 278 9.64 28.81 -16.02
CA MET A 278 10.53 27.77 -15.55
C MET A 278 9.77 26.56 -14.97
N VAL A 279 8.62 26.81 -14.35
CA VAL A 279 7.80 25.82 -13.65
C VAL A 279 6.40 25.73 -14.30
N PRO A 280 5.83 24.53 -14.50
CA PRO A 280 4.47 24.39 -15.02
C PRO A 280 3.41 25.07 -14.13
N ASP A 281 2.39 25.69 -14.75
CA ASP A 281 1.35 26.47 -14.04
C ASP A 281 0.67 25.70 -12.89
N LYS A 282 0.46 24.39 -13.06
CA LYS A 282 -0.17 23.51 -12.04
C LYS A 282 0.67 23.35 -10.77
N LEU A 283 1.98 23.62 -10.85
CA LEU A 283 2.94 23.41 -9.77
C LEU A 283 3.37 24.73 -9.12
N LEU A 284 2.99 25.89 -9.67
CA LEU A 284 3.34 27.20 -9.12
C LEU A 284 2.84 27.39 -7.69
N SER A 285 1.66 26.84 -7.35
CA SER A 285 1.12 26.90 -5.98
C SER A 285 1.95 26.14 -4.95
N TYR A 286 2.80 25.22 -5.40
CA TYR A 286 3.68 24.42 -4.54
C TYR A 286 5.08 25.00 -4.45
N LEU A 287 5.40 26.05 -5.21
CA LEU A 287 6.73 26.65 -5.18
C LEU A 287 6.98 27.32 -3.81
N PRO A 288 8.14 27.08 -3.16
CA PRO A 288 8.49 27.78 -1.93
C PRO A 288 8.55 29.30 -2.13
N ALA A 289 8.05 30.06 -1.15
CA ALA A 289 8.03 31.53 -1.20
C ALA A 289 9.44 32.15 -1.32
N GLU A 290 10.46 31.43 -0.85
CA GLU A 290 11.87 31.79 -0.93
C GLU A 290 12.46 31.79 -2.34
N CYS A 291 11.80 31.15 -3.32
CA CYS A 291 12.19 31.20 -4.74
C CYS A 291 11.83 32.53 -5.41
N GLU A 292 10.84 33.25 -4.90
CA GLU A 292 10.40 34.52 -5.48
C GLU A 292 11.28 35.66 -4.98
N MET A 293 12.00 36.32 -5.89
CA MET A 293 12.66 37.58 -5.55
C MET A 293 11.59 38.66 -5.38
N LYS A 294 11.46 39.19 -4.16
CA LYS A 294 10.70 40.42 -3.93
C LYS A 294 11.39 41.53 -4.72
N SER A 295 10.67 42.14 -5.67
CA SER A 295 11.12 43.38 -6.27
C SER A 295 11.28 44.39 -5.14
N GLU A 296 12.50 44.86 -4.88
CA GLU A 296 12.70 46.07 -4.07
C GLU A 296 12.08 47.23 -4.85
N GLU A 297 10.99 47.78 -4.33
CA GLU A 297 10.45 49.10 -4.70
C GLU A 297 11.32 50.21 -4.11
#